data_AF-A0A7J5NXW7-F1
#
_entry.id   AF-A0A7J5NXW7-F1
#
_cell.length_a   1.000
_cell.length_b   1.000
_cell.length_c   1.000
_cell.angle_alpha   90.00
_cell.angle_beta   90.00
_cell.angle_gamma   90.00
#
_symmetry.space_group_name_H-M   'P 1'
#
loop_
_entity.id
_entity.type
_entity.pdbx_description
1 polymer ?
#
loop_
_entity_poly.entity_id
_entity_poly.type
_entity_poly.pdbx_seq_one_letter_code
_entity_poly.pdbx_strand_id
1 'polypeptide(L)'
;MEDIITFTGVVMIVFGILQIILFFKIWGMTNNVSKIKGKLEENLNDDAILLKAQLFALDGDKQQSFNLYKESFHKSIIELFNKTISEFGDKDNLDYKERNEYYKSEYKKVVKYYIKRVEKLGIKLDTEKFDSYEKIHSLICESI
;
A
#
# COMPACT_ATOMS: atom_id res chain seq x y z
N MET A 1 -56.40 -26.31 9.32
CA MET A 1 -55.95 -25.01 8.76
C MET A 1 -54.95 -24.32 9.67
N GLU A 2 -55.18 -24.32 10.99
CA GLU A 2 -54.28 -23.73 11.99
C GLU A 2 -52.85 -24.28 11.99
N ASP A 3 -52.67 -25.60 11.85
CA ASP A 3 -51.34 -26.23 11.80
C ASP A 3 -50.52 -25.80 10.58
N ILE A 4 -51.19 -25.68 9.43
CA ILE A 4 -50.58 -25.21 8.18
C ILE A 4 -50.15 -23.75 8.33
N ILE A 5 -51.02 -22.90 8.90
CA ILE A 5 -50.72 -21.48 9.14
C ILE A 5 -49.52 -21.32 10.09
N THR A 6 -49.48 -22.13 11.15
CA THR A 6 -48.39 -22.10 12.14
C THR A 6 -47.07 -22.56 11.54
N PHE A 7 -47.09 -23.64 10.77
CA PHE A 7 -45.92 -24.14 10.03
C PHE A 7 -45.39 -23.11 9.03
N THR A 8 -46.26 -22.52 8.22
CA THR A 8 -45.90 -21.45 7.27
C THR A 8 -45.30 -20.24 8.00
N GLY A 9 -45.85 -19.85 9.15
CA GLY A 9 -45.31 -18.76 9.97
C GLY A 9 -43.87 -19.01 10.42
N VAL A 10 -43.57 -20.22 10.92
CA VAL A 10 -42.21 -20.60 11.32
C VAL A 10 -41.24 -20.56 10.15
N VAL A 11 -41.64 -21.10 8.99
CA VAL A 11 -40.82 -21.07 7.77
C VAL A 11 -40.50 -19.64 7.34
N MET A 12 -41.47 -18.72 7.40
CA MET A 12 -41.27 -17.32 7.04
C MET A 12 -40.32 -16.60 8.01
N ILE A 13 -40.38 -16.91 9.30
CA ILE A 13 -39.45 -16.35 10.30
C ILE A 13 -38.02 -16.84 10.04
N VAL A 14 -37.84 -18.16 9.85
CA VAL A 14 -36.53 -18.75 9.53
C VAL A 14 -35.98 -18.14 8.24
N PHE A 15 -36.83 -17.99 7.22
CA PHE A 15 -36.44 -17.34 5.97
C PHE A 15 -36.01 -15.89 6.20
N GLY A 16 -36.76 -15.11 6.99
CA GLY A 16 -36.40 -13.74 7.34
C GLY A 16 -35.04 -13.61 8.03
N ILE A 17 -34.76 -14.50 9.01
CA ILE A 17 -33.47 -14.54 9.69
C ILE A 17 -32.34 -14.90 8.70
N LEU A 18 -32.56 -15.88 7.84
CA LEU A 18 -31.59 -16.26 6.80
C LEU A 18 -31.32 -15.10 5.84
N GLN A 19 -32.33 -14.33 5.45
CA GLN A 19 -32.13 -13.16 4.59
C GLN A 19 -31.26 -12.09 5.26
N ILE A 20 -31.49 -11.79 6.54
CA ILE A 20 -30.66 -10.82 7.29
C ILE A 20 -29.19 -11.26 7.32
N ILE A 21 -28.92 -12.53 7.58
CA ILE A 21 -27.55 -13.08 7.56
C ILE A 21 -26.92 -12.96 6.17
N LEU A 22 -27.68 -13.26 5.11
CA LEU A 22 -27.22 -13.11 3.73
C LEU A 22 -26.89 -11.65 3.38
N PHE A 23 -27.67 -10.68 3.84
CA PHE A 23 -27.37 -9.25 3.64
C PHE A 23 -26.04 -8.85 4.29
N PHE A 24 -25.80 -9.23 5.55
CA PHE A 24 -24.51 -8.96 6.20
C PHE A 24 -23.34 -9.60 5.45
N LYS A 25 -23.53 -10.83 4.93
CA LYS A 25 -22.50 -11.53 4.16
C LYS A 25 -22.18 -10.81 2.85
N ILE A 26 -23.20 -10.37 2.11
CA ILE A 26 -23.04 -9.61 0.86
C ILE A 26 -22.39 -8.25 1.13
N TRP A 27 -22.76 -7.58 2.23
CA TRP A 27 -22.16 -6.30 2.60
C TRP A 27 -20.68 -6.42 2.95
N GLY A 28 -20.30 -7.48 3.68
CA GLY A 28 -18.90 -7.82 3.93
C GLY A 28 -18.10 -8.07 2.65
N MET A 29 -18.67 -8.82 1.70
CA MET A 29 -18.05 -9.04 0.38
C MET A 29 -17.91 -7.73 -0.41
N THR A 30 -18.93 -6.88 -0.40
CA THR A 30 -18.92 -5.58 -1.11
C THR A 30 -17.84 -4.65 -0.56
N ASN A 31 -17.68 -4.60 0.77
CA ASN A 31 -16.60 -3.85 1.41
C ASN A 31 -15.21 -4.38 1.00
N ASN A 32 -15.06 -5.71 0.93
CA ASN A 32 -13.80 -6.31 0.46
C ASN A 32 -13.52 -5.96 -1.00
N VAL A 33 -14.52 -5.98 -1.89
CA VAL A 33 -14.37 -5.56 -3.30
C VAL A 33 -13.97 -4.08 -3.38
N SER A 34 -14.56 -3.20 -2.56
CA SER A 34 -14.18 -1.79 -2.51
C SER A 34 -12.71 -1.60 -2.10
N LYS A 35 -12.23 -2.37 -1.11
CA LYS A 35 -10.82 -2.33 -0.68
C LYS A 35 -9.88 -2.84 -1.77
N ILE A 36 -10.25 -3.91 -2.48
CA ILE A 36 -9.46 -4.45 -3.60
C ILE A 36 -9.39 -3.42 -4.73
N LYS A 37 -10.52 -2.80 -5.09
CA LYS A 37 -10.58 -1.76 -6.12
C LYS A 37 -9.65 -0.59 -5.78
N GLY A 38 -9.69 -0.09 -4.55
CA GLY A 38 -8.81 1.00 -4.12
C GLY A 38 -7.32 0.64 -4.23
N LYS A 39 -6.93 -0.56 -3.80
CA LYS A 39 -5.54 -1.04 -3.95
C LYS A 39 -5.13 -1.20 -5.42
N LEU A 40 -6.04 -1.65 -6.29
CA LEU A 40 -5.75 -1.80 -7.71
C LEU A 40 -5.53 -0.44 -8.38
N GLU A 41 -6.37 0.55 -8.08
CA GLU A 41 -6.23 1.92 -8.60
C GLU A 41 -4.92 2.57 -8.14
N GLU A 42 -4.49 2.35 -6.90
CA GLU A 42 -3.21 2.82 -6.39
C GLU A 42 -2.02 2.19 -7.14
N ASN A 43 -2.03 0.87 -7.35
CA ASN A 43 -0.98 0.18 -8.11
C ASN A 43 -0.93 0.63 -9.58
N LEU A 44 -2.09 0.84 -10.22
CA LEU A 44 -2.17 1.34 -11.59
C LEU A 44 -1.53 2.72 -11.74
N ASN A 45 -1.68 3.59 -10.74
CA ASN A 45 -1.04 4.91 -10.75
C ASN A 45 0.49 4.79 -10.66
N ASP A 46 1.01 3.85 -9.88
CA ASP A 46 2.46 3.64 -9.75
C ASP A 46 3.06 3.03 -11.02
N ASP A 47 2.39 2.05 -11.60
CA ASP A 47 2.76 1.49 -12.90
C ASP A 47 2.73 2.57 -13.99
N ALA A 48 1.79 3.51 -13.94
CA ALA A 48 1.72 4.62 -14.88
C ALA A 48 2.89 5.61 -14.72
N ILE A 49 3.33 5.91 -13.50
CA ILE A 49 4.52 6.76 -13.26
C ILE A 49 5.77 6.09 -13.80
N LEU A 50 5.96 4.79 -13.52
CA LEU A 50 7.10 4.02 -14.03
C LEU A 50 7.09 3.92 -15.55
N LEU A 51 5.92 3.71 -16.16
CA LEU A 51 5.77 3.71 -17.61
C LEU A 51 6.15 5.05 -18.23
N LYS A 52 5.66 6.17 -17.67
CA LYS A 52 6.03 7.51 -18.12
C LYS A 52 7.53 7.75 -18.00
N ALA A 53 8.16 7.32 -16.89
CA ALA A 53 9.59 7.43 -16.71
C ALA A 53 10.36 6.67 -17.82
N GLN A 54 9.89 5.49 -18.20
CA GLN A 54 10.49 4.71 -19.29
C GLN A 54 10.29 5.38 -20.66
N LEU A 55 9.12 5.95 -20.93
CA LEU A 55 8.87 6.69 -22.17
C LEU A 55 9.83 7.87 -22.32
N PHE A 56 9.98 8.70 -21.29
CA PHE A 56 10.97 9.80 -21.34
C PHE A 56 12.40 9.31 -21.52
N ALA A 57 12.76 8.16 -20.94
CA ALA A 57 14.08 7.57 -21.16
C ALA A 57 14.30 7.15 -22.62
N LEU A 58 13.26 6.62 -23.28
CA LEU A 58 13.28 6.25 -24.70
C LEU A 58 13.33 7.49 -25.60
N ASP A 59 12.63 8.55 -25.23
CA ASP A 59 12.65 9.84 -25.93
C ASP A 59 13.96 10.62 -25.73
N GLY A 60 14.86 10.13 -24.87
CA GLY A 60 16.15 10.73 -24.58
C GLY A 60 16.11 11.83 -23.51
N ASP A 61 14.93 12.16 -22.97
CA ASP A 61 14.76 13.08 -21.84
C ASP A 61 15.08 12.38 -20.51
N LYS A 62 16.37 12.26 -20.25
CA LYS A 62 16.90 11.61 -19.04
C LYS A 62 16.51 12.34 -17.75
N GLN A 63 16.32 13.66 -17.81
CA GLN A 63 16.02 14.46 -16.62
C GLN A 63 14.58 14.25 -16.16
N GLN A 64 13.62 14.31 -17.10
CA GLN A 64 12.21 14.03 -16.77
C GLN A 64 12.01 12.57 -16.33
N SER A 65 12.68 11.64 -17.02
CA SER A 65 12.71 10.24 -16.62
C SER A 65 13.21 10.05 -15.19
N PHE A 66 14.34 10.68 -14.83
CA PHE A 66 14.90 10.62 -13.49
C PHE A 66 13.96 11.22 -12.44
N ASN A 67 13.33 12.37 -12.73
CA ASN A 67 12.40 13.01 -11.81
C ASN A 67 11.23 12.07 -11.45
N LEU A 68 10.67 11.36 -12.43
CA LEU A 68 9.59 10.40 -12.21
C LEU A 68 10.06 9.16 -11.43
N TYR A 69 11.25 8.63 -11.73
CA TYR A 69 11.82 7.55 -10.91
C TYR A 69 12.06 7.98 -9.46
N LYS A 70 12.50 9.22 -9.24
CA LYS A 70 12.71 9.80 -7.91
C LYS A 70 11.39 9.96 -7.16
N GLU A 71 10.35 10.44 -7.83
CA GLU A 71 9.00 10.53 -7.26
C GLU A 71 8.48 9.15 -6.82
N SER A 72 8.54 8.16 -7.71
CA SER A 72 8.14 6.78 -7.43
C SER A 72 8.97 6.17 -6.28
N PHE A 73 10.27 6.46 -6.23
CA PHE A 73 11.15 6.02 -5.15
C PHE A 73 10.74 6.59 -3.79
N HIS A 74 10.45 7.89 -3.72
CA HIS A 74 9.96 8.52 -2.49
C HIS A 74 8.62 7.92 -2.05
N LYS A 75 7.71 7.65 -2.99
CA LYS A 75 6.44 6.99 -2.67
C LYS A 75 6.66 5.62 -2.02
N SER A 76 7.54 4.79 -2.60
CA SER A 76 7.88 3.47 -2.03
C SER A 76 8.53 3.57 -0.64
N ILE A 77 9.30 4.63 -0.37
CA ILE A 77 9.87 4.87 0.97
C ILE A 77 8.76 5.19 1.98
N ILE A 78 7.82 6.05 1.61
CA ILE A 78 6.69 6.42 2.47
C ILE A 78 5.81 5.18 2.76
N GLU A 79 5.54 4.37 1.74
CA GLU A 79 4.79 3.12 1.91
C GLU A 79 5.51 2.15 2.85
N LEU A 80 6.82 1.97 2.68
CA LEU A 80 7.64 1.17 3.57
C LEU A 80 7.57 1.69 5.02
N PHE A 81 7.73 2.99 5.22
CA PHE A 81 7.64 3.62 6.53
C PHE A 81 6.30 3.37 7.21
N ASN A 82 5.19 3.62 6.49
CA ASN A 82 3.84 3.37 6.99
C ASN A 82 3.60 1.90 7.32
N LYS A 83 4.13 0.99 6.49
CA LYS A 83 4.05 -0.45 6.73
C LYS A 83 4.84 -0.87 7.97
N THR A 84 6.04 -0.31 8.15
CA THR A 84 6.85 -0.51 9.35
C THR A 84 6.10 -0.05 10.61
N ILE A 85 5.44 1.11 10.58
CA ILE A 85 4.58 1.57 11.68
C ILE A 85 3.42 0.60 11.92
N SER A 86 2.78 0.12 10.86
CA SER A 86 1.65 -0.80 11.00
C SER A 86 2.04 -2.16 11.60
N GLU A 87 3.26 -2.64 11.38
CA GLU A 87 3.73 -3.95 11.85
C GLU A 87 4.35 -3.89 13.26
N PHE A 88 5.11 -2.83 13.57
CA PHE A 88 5.90 -2.73 14.80
C PHE A 88 5.45 -1.56 15.72
N GLY A 89 4.51 -0.73 15.27
CA GLY A 89 4.11 0.51 15.91
C GLY A 89 5.13 1.64 15.75
N ASP A 90 4.82 2.78 16.38
CA ASP A 90 5.60 4.00 16.24
C ASP A 90 6.82 4.05 17.21
N LYS A 91 7.55 5.17 17.25
CA LYS A 91 8.76 5.41 18.05
C LYS A 91 8.62 5.06 19.54
N ASP A 92 7.41 5.10 20.08
CA ASP A 92 7.12 4.83 21.49
C ASP A 92 6.97 3.34 21.85
N ASN A 93 7.00 2.44 20.86
CA ASN A 93 6.95 1.00 21.11
C ASN A 93 8.31 0.42 21.51
N LEU A 94 8.29 -0.54 22.46
CA LEU A 94 9.49 -1.18 23.04
C LEU A 94 10.36 -1.97 22.04
N ASP A 95 9.82 -2.31 20.87
CA ASP A 95 10.50 -3.14 19.87
C ASP A 95 11.25 -2.33 18.79
N TYR A 96 12.09 -1.42 19.26
CA TYR A 96 12.84 -0.50 18.41
C TYR A 96 13.84 -1.21 17.48
N LYS A 97 14.40 -2.35 17.93
CA LYS A 97 15.45 -3.06 17.21
C LYS A 97 14.90 -3.83 16.01
N GLU A 98 13.84 -4.63 16.19
CA GLU A 98 13.26 -5.43 15.09
C GLU A 98 12.68 -4.53 14.01
N ARG A 99 12.01 -3.43 14.41
CA ARG A 99 11.52 -2.38 13.48
C ARG A 99 12.61 -1.86 12.56
N ASN A 100 13.77 -1.51 13.13
CA ASN A 100 14.87 -0.92 12.37
C ASN A 100 15.57 -1.94 11.47
N GLU A 101 15.68 -3.18 11.93
CA GLU A 101 16.20 -4.28 11.11
C GLU A 101 15.27 -4.57 9.92
N TYR A 102 13.95 -4.61 10.17
CA TYR A 102 12.93 -4.75 9.14
C TYR A 102 13.01 -3.63 8.10
N TYR A 103 12.94 -2.38 8.55
CA TYR A 103 12.99 -1.22 7.66
C TYR A 103 14.25 -1.26 6.80
N LYS A 104 15.43 -1.50 7.40
CA LYS A 104 16.71 -1.54 6.70
C LYS A 104 16.78 -2.69 5.68
N SER A 105 16.19 -3.84 5.99
CA SER A 105 16.12 -4.98 5.08
C SER A 105 15.27 -4.67 3.85
N GLU A 106 14.06 -4.16 4.06
CA GLU A 106 13.14 -3.81 2.97
C GLU A 106 13.63 -2.62 2.16
N TYR A 107 14.20 -1.60 2.82
CA TYR A 107 14.78 -0.42 2.17
C TYR A 107 15.85 -0.81 1.13
N LYS A 108 16.71 -1.78 1.45
CA LYS A 108 17.71 -2.29 0.49
C LYS A 108 17.07 -2.87 -0.77
N LYS A 109 15.90 -3.50 -0.66
CA LYS A 109 15.17 -4.05 -1.82
C LYS A 109 14.63 -2.91 -2.69
N VAL A 110 14.03 -1.90 -2.07
CA VAL A 110 13.53 -0.68 -2.74
C VAL A 110 14.68 0.02 -3.49
N VAL A 111 15.79 0.30 -2.80
CA VAL A 111 16.97 0.93 -3.40
C VAL A 111 17.49 0.13 -4.59
N LYS A 112 17.65 -1.18 -4.45
CA LYS A 112 18.12 -2.06 -5.54
C LYS A 112 17.19 -2.03 -6.75
N TYR A 113 15.88 -1.86 -6.55
CA TYR A 113 14.90 -1.78 -7.63
C TYR A 113 15.05 -0.49 -8.46
N TYR A 114 15.25 0.67 -7.80
CA TYR A 114 15.34 1.96 -8.47
C TYR A 114 16.74 2.26 -9.02
N ILE A 115 17.83 1.89 -8.33
CA ILE A 115 19.20 2.09 -8.82
C ILE A 115 19.37 1.47 -10.22
N LYS A 116 18.95 0.21 -10.41
CA LYS A 116 19.03 -0.48 -11.71
C LYS A 116 18.36 0.26 -12.87
N ARG A 117 17.35 1.09 -12.57
CA ARG A 117 16.60 1.86 -13.58
C ARG A 117 17.27 3.20 -13.83
N VAL A 118 17.67 3.88 -12.76
CA VAL A 118 18.30 5.20 -12.80
C VAL A 118 19.73 5.14 -13.35
N GLU A 119 20.49 4.08 -13.09
CA GLU A 119 21.85 3.89 -13.64
C GLU A 119 21.87 3.94 -15.17
N LYS A 120 20.81 3.47 -15.83
CA LYS A 120 20.67 3.52 -17.30
C LYS A 120 20.61 4.94 -17.84
N LEU A 121 20.22 5.90 -17.00
CA LEU A 121 20.16 7.32 -17.34
C LEU A 121 21.52 8.00 -17.14
N GLY A 122 22.48 7.36 -16.47
CA GLY A 122 23.77 7.96 -16.12
C GLY A 122 23.69 9.01 -15.00
N ILE A 123 22.61 8.99 -14.21
CA ILE A 123 22.36 9.89 -13.08
C ILE A 123 22.45 9.08 -11.78
N LYS A 124 22.89 9.69 -10.68
CA LYS A 124 22.95 9.05 -9.35
C LYS A 124 21.69 9.37 -8.54
N LEU A 125 21.11 8.35 -7.90
CA LEU A 125 20.03 8.51 -6.93
C LEU A 125 20.61 8.69 -5.53
N ASP A 126 20.14 9.71 -4.80
CA ASP A 126 20.49 9.89 -3.38
C ASP A 126 19.66 8.95 -2.51
N THR A 127 20.33 7.98 -1.89
CA THR A 127 19.73 6.94 -1.05
C THR A 127 20.17 7.04 0.41
N GLU A 128 21.08 7.93 0.76
CA GLU A 128 21.63 8.00 2.13
C GLU A 128 20.70 8.79 3.06
N LYS A 129 19.89 9.68 2.48
CA LYS A 129 18.91 10.48 3.21
C LYS A 129 17.80 9.65 3.88
N PHE A 130 17.56 8.43 3.40
CA PHE A 130 16.36 7.63 3.71
C PHE A 130 16.67 6.23 4.26
N ASP A 131 17.92 5.95 4.59
CA ASP A 131 18.43 4.61 4.90
C ASP A 131 18.09 4.07 6.30
N SER A 132 17.45 4.88 7.15
CA SER A 132 16.97 4.47 8.47
C SER A 132 15.57 4.99 8.75
N TYR A 133 14.84 4.26 9.60
CA TYR A 133 13.50 4.64 10.03
C TYR A 133 13.52 6.01 10.69
N GLU A 134 14.51 6.30 11.53
CA GLU A 134 14.64 7.53 12.30
C GLU A 134 14.80 8.76 11.41
N LYS A 135 15.57 8.64 10.32
CA LYS A 135 15.75 9.72 9.35
C LYS A 135 14.44 10.04 8.64
N ILE A 136 13.66 9.03 8.28
CA ILE A 136 12.34 9.25 7.69
C ILE A 136 11.37 9.82 8.70
N HIS A 137 11.35 9.26 9.90
CA HIS A 137 10.50 9.75 10.98
C HIS A 137 10.76 11.24 11.25
N SER A 138 12.03 11.68 11.30
CA SER A 138 12.32 13.10 11.53
C SER A 138 11.92 13.99 10.35
N LEU A 139 12.01 13.48 9.11
CA LEU A 139 11.59 14.21 7.91
C LEU A 139 10.06 14.30 7.75
N ILE A 140 9.32 13.28 8.17
CA ILE A 140 7.86 13.19 7.96
C ILE A 140 7.09 13.69 9.19
N CYS A 141 7.51 13.31 10.40
CA CYS A 141 6.77 13.54 11.63
C CYS A 141 7.31 14.71 12.47
N GLU A 142 8.61 15.03 12.39
CA GLU A 142 9.23 16.10 13.20
C GLU A 142 9.47 17.41 12.40
N SER A 143 9.30 17.38 11.07
CA SER A 143 9.34 18.60 10.24
C SER A 143 7.97 19.27 10.16
N ILE A 144 7.52 19.85 11.28
CA ILE A 144 6.46 20.88 11.35
C ILE A 144 6.88 21.95 12.35
#